data_AF-A0A7C1T7L1-F1
#
_entry.id   AF-A0A7C1T7L1-F1
#
_cell.length_a   1.000
_cell.length_b   1.000
_cell.length_c   1.000
_cell.angle_alpha   90.00
_cell.angle_beta   90.00
_cell.angle_gamma   90.00
#
_symmetry.space_group_name_H-M   'P 1'
#
loop_
_entity.id
_entity.type
_entity.pdbx_description
1 polymer ?
#
loop_
_entity_poly.entity_id
_entity_poly.type
_entity_poly.pdbx_seq_one_letter_code
_entity_poly.pdbx_strand_id
1 'polypeptide(L)'
;MASEEALRLKAQWMEMPEEFFETMTFGELMPGQPFIGLPLPGDNDGHGGLRVGCRVFSKTHQRVEALAGLSHDIPTGKAVNNLGITSYFPDSMPIILLI
;
A
#
# COMPACT_ATOMS: atom_id res chain seq x y z
N MET A 1 -3.18 24.69 0.63
CA MET A 1 -1.89 24.77 1.36
C MET A 1 -1.94 23.74 2.48
N ALA A 2 -0.83 23.06 2.76
CA ALA A 2 -0.76 22.14 3.90
C ALA A 2 -0.83 22.93 5.22
N SER A 3 -1.41 22.35 6.27
CA SER A 3 -1.40 22.96 7.61
C SER A 3 0.01 22.98 8.18
N GLU A 4 0.30 23.92 9.10
CA GLU A 4 1.57 23.93 9.84
C GLU A 4 1.83 22.59 10.54
N GLU A 5 0.78 21.98 11.08
CA GLU A 5 0.86 20.67 11.72
C GLU A 5 1.33 19.58 10.74
N ALA A 6 0.83 19.57 9.50
CA ALA A 6 1.26 18.61 8.49
C ALA A 6 2.73 18.84 8.08
N LEU A 7 3.18 20.09 8.00
CA LEU A 7 4.57 20.42 7.72
C LEU A 7 5.50 19.98 8.86
N ARG A 8 5.10 20.19 10.11
CA ARG A 8 5.85 19.75 11.30
C ARG A 8 5.93 18.22 11.36
N LEU A 9 4.81 17.53 11.13
CA LEU A 9 4.78 16.07 11.12
C LEU A 9 5.72 15.49 10.06
N LYS A 10 5.73 16.07 8.85
CA LYS A 10 6.67 15.68 7.80
C LYS A 10 8.12 15.82 8.26
N ALA A 11 8.49 16.95 8.87
CA ALA A 11 9.84 17.17 9.36
C ALA A 11 10.23 16.10 10.40
N GLN A 12 9.34 15.83 11.36
CA GLN A 12 9.56 14.78 12.36
C GLN A 12 9.76 13.40 11.73
N TRP A 13 8.94 13.02 10.76
CA TRP A 13 9.06 11.73 10.07
C TRP A 13 10.36 11.59 9.27
N MET A 14 10.83 12.68 8.65
CA MET A 14 12.11 12.68 7.92
C MET A 14 13.33 12.50 8.84
N GLU A 15 13.19 12.80 10.13
CA GLU A 15 14.21 12.62 11.15
C GLU A 15 14.08 11.27 11.89
N MET A 16 13.01 10.51 11.66
CA MET A 16 12.82 9.21 12.30
C MET A 16 13.85 8.20 11.79
N PRO A 17 14.54 7.47 12.68
CA PRO A 17 15.40 6.37 12.29
C PRO A 17 14.63 5.28 11.52
N GLU A 18 15.31 4.57 10.62
CA GLU A 18 14.73 3.49 9.79
C GLU A 18 14.13 2.35 10.64
N GLU A 19 14.54 2.20 11.91
CA GLU A 19 14.01 1.19 12.83
C GLU A 19 12.55 1.38 13.22
N PHE A 20 11.97 2.57 12.99
CA PHE A 20 10.58 2.86 13.33
C PHE A 20 9.59 2.46 12.23
N PHE A 21 10.08 2.19 11.01
CA PHE A 21 9.24 1.80 9.89
C PHE A 21 10.00 0.82 8.99
N GLU A 22 9.53 -0.42 8.93
CA GLU A 22 10.06 -1.38 7.97
C GLU A 22 9.41 -1.12 6.61
N THR A 23 10.16 -0.49 5.69
CA THR A 23 9.76 -0.41 4.28
C THR A 23 10.12 -1.69 3.57
N MET A 24 9.15 -2.27 2.89
CA MET A 24 9.36 -3.40 2.00
C MET A 24 8.43 -3.27 0.80
N THR A 25 8.51 -4.21 -0.10
CA THR A 25 7.56 -4.34 -1.21
C THR A 25 6.37 -5.20 -0.82
N PHE A 26 5.24 -5.01 -1.50
CA PHE A 26 4.07 -5.87 -1.30
C PHE A 26 4.41 -7.35 -1.57
N GLY A 27 5.33 -7.65 -2.49
CA GLY A 27 5.78 -9.00 -2.79
C GLY A 27 6.45 -9.70 -1.60
N GLU A 28 7.26 -8.96 -0.85
CA GLU A 28 7.98 -9.44 0.36
C GLU A 28 7.06 -9.62 1.57
N LEU A 29 5.96 -8.86 1.64
CA LEU A 29 4.99 -8.94 2.73
C LEU A 29 4.38 -10.36 2.83
N MET A 30 4.25 -10.89 4.05
CA MET A 30 3.57 -12.17 4.28
C MET A 30 2.05 -12.00 4.34
N PRO A 31 1.28 -13.01 3.90
CA PRO A 31 -0.17 -13.02 4.09
C PRO A 31 -0.56 -12.83 5.57
N GLY A 32 -1.61 -12.06 5.82
CA GLY A 32 -2.10 -11.72 7.15
C GLY A 32 -1.45 -10.47 7.77
N GLN A 33 -0.28 -10.04 7.31
CA GLN A 33 0.38 -8.85 7.84
C GLN A 33 -0.35 -7.56 7.41
N PRO A 34 -0.62 -6.65 8.36
CA PRO A 34 -1.24 -5.36 8.06
C PRO A 34 -0.20 -4.38 7.49
N PHE A 35 -0.60 -3.58 6.51
CA PHE A 35 0.29 -2.62 5.86
C PHE A 35 -0.46 -1.36 5.39
N ILE A 36 0.32 -0.32 5.11
CA ILE A 36 -0.12 0.87 4.37
C ILE A 36 0.60 0.89 3.03
N GLY A 37 -0.15 0.98 1.93
CA GLY A 37 0.42 1.12 0.59
C GLY A 37 0.96 2.53 0.34
N LEU A 38 2.12 2.63 -0.32
CA LEU A 38 2.73 3.89 -0.75
C LEU A 38 2.62 4.01 -2.28
N PRO A 39 1.46 4.42 -2.81
CA PRO A 39 1.28 4.54 -4.26
C PRO A 39 2.23 5.59 -4.83
N LEU A 40 2.84 5.27 -5.97
CA LEU A 40 3.67 6.16 -6.75
C LEU A 40 2.80 7.02 -7.70
N PRO A 41 3.28 8.20 -8.10
CA PRO A 41 2.61 9.00 -9.12
C PRO A 41 2.40 8.17 -10.40
N GLY A 42 1.15 7.98 -10.81
CA GLY A 42 0.79 7.13 -11.95
C GLY A 42 -0.02 5.88 -11.59
N ASP A 43 -0.05 5.47 -10.31
CA ASP A 43 -0.78 4.29 -9.83
C ASP A 43 -2.33 4.44 -9.83
N ASN A 44 -2.86 5.44 -10.56
CA ASN A 44 -4.27 5.78 -10.59
C ASN A 44 -5.08 5.04 -11.68
N ASP A 45 -4.45 4.23 -12.53
CA ASP A 45 -5.10 3.52 -13.64
C ASP A 45 -5.91 2.30 -13.17
N GLY A 46 -6.96 2.54 -12.38
CA GLY A 46 -8.00 1.55 -12.07
C GLY A 46 -8.07 1.09 -10.62
N HIS A 47 -7.09 1.42 -9.78
CA HIS A 47 -7.04 0.99 -8.37
C HIS A 47 -7.73 1.97 -7.43
N GLY A 48 -8.97 2.37 -7.72
CA GLY A 48 -9.93 2.96 -6.76
C GLY A 48 -9.33 3.86 -5.67
N GLY A 49 -8.43 4.76 -6.05
CA GLY A 49 -7.46 5.34 -5.12
C GLY A 49 -8.11 5.91 -3.87
N LEU A 50 -7.50 5.70 -2.70
CA LEU A 50 -7.62 6.45 -1.41
C LEU A 50 -8.99 7.07 -1.03
N ARG A 51 -10.11 6.61 -1.58
CA ARG A 51 -11.40 7.31 -1.55
C ARG A 51 -12.21 7.02 -0.29
N VAL A 52 -11.79 6.05 0.53
CA VAL A 52 -12.52 5.65 1.74
C VAL A 52 -11.52 5.41 2.88
N GLY A 53 -11.86 5.87 4.08
CA GLY A 53 -10.98 6.07 5.25
C GLY A 53 -10.28 4.86 5.86
N CYS A 54 -10.15 3.76 5.13
CA CYS A 54 -9.49 2.55 5.59
C CYS A 54 -8.21 2.32 4.79
N ARG A 55 -7.12 2.83 5.37
CA ARG A 55 -5.77 2.90 4.78
C ARG A 55 -4.90 1.70 5.14
N VAL A 56 -5.43 0.80 5.97
CA VAL A 56 -4.73 -0.39 6.44
C VAL A 56 -5.33 -1.61 5.75
N PHE A 57 -4.48 -2.36 5.07
CA PHE A 57 -4.81 -3.58 4.35
C PHE A 57 -4.07 -4.76 4.95
N SER A 58 -4.62 -5.96 4.84
CA SER A 58 -3.92 -7.21 5.12
C SER A 58 -3.76 -7.99 3.82
N LYS A 59 -2.53 -8.43 3.53
CA LYS A 59 -2.27 -9.26 2.34
C LYS A 59 -2.99 -10.60 2.47
N THR A 60 -3.60 -11.05 1.39
CA THR A 60 -4.24 -12.36 1.33
C THR A 60 -3.32 -13.39 0.66
N HIS A 61 -3.70 -14.66 0.71
CA HIS A 61 -3.02 -15.71 -0.05
C HIS A 61 -3.36 -15.70 -1.57
N GLN A 62 -4.29 -14.84 -2.00
CA GLN A 62 -4.74 -14.82 -3.39
C GLN A 62 -3.78 -14.03 -4.27
N ARG A 63 -3.33 -14.67 -5.35
CA ARG A 63 -2.62 -14.05 -6.47
C ARG A 63 -3.58 -13.82 -7.63
N VAL A 64 -3.31 -12.80 -8.42
CA VAL A 64 -4.07 -12.49 -9.63
C VAL A 64 -3.22 -12.83 -10.83
N GLU A 65 -3.60 -13.88 -11.53
CA GLU A 65 -3.06 -14.19 -12.86
C GLU A 65 -3.91 -13.43 -13.88
N ALA A 66 -3.47 -12.23 -14.25
CA ALA A 66 -4.05 -11.35 -15.27
C ALA A 66 -5.52 -10.90 -15.01
N LEU A 67 -5.70 -9.63 -14.61
CA LEU A 67 -7.00 -8.96 -14.65
C LEU A 67 -7.32 -8.54 -16.09
N ALA A 68 -8.45 -9.02 -16.64
CA ALA A 68 -8.92 -8.60 -17.96
C ALA A 68 -9.13 -7.08 -18.02
N GLY A 69 -8.36 -6.39 -18.86
CA GLY A 69 -8.47 -4.94 -19.07
C GLY A 69 -7.33 -4.11 -18.45
N LEU A 70 -6.51 -4.71 -17.60
CA LEU A 70 -5.16 -4.21 -17.32
C LEU A 70 -4.24 -4.99 -18.26
N SER A 71 -3.55 -4.31 -19.17
CA SER A 71 -2.24 -4.86 -19.57
C SER A 71 -1.48 -5.18 -18.28
N HIS A 72 -0.63 -6.20 -18.23
CA HIS A 72 0.62 -6.21 -17.45
C HIS A 72 0.97 -7.63 -17.01
N ASP A 73 2.10 -8.11 -17.54
CA ASP A 73 2.93 -9.19 -17.02
C ASP A 73 3.50 -8.88 -15.62
N ILE A 74 2.85 -8.06 -14.80
CA ILE A 74 3.35 -7.61 -13.50
C ILE A 74 2.70 -8.47 -12.40
N PRO A 75 3.50 -9.26 -11.66
CA PRO A 75 3.00 -10.05 -10.53
C PRO A 75 2.19 -9.17 -9.57
N THR A 76 0.95 -9.59 -9.29
CA THR A 76 -0.01 -8.83 -8.51
C THR A 76 -0.67 -9.75 -7.49
N GLY A 77 -0.79 -9.29 -6.25
CA GLY A 77 -1.56 -9.99 -5.23
C GLY A 77 -2.73 -9.17 -4.71
N LYS A 78 -3.56 -9.84 -3.91
CA LYS A 78 -4.78 -9.27 -3.35
C LYS A 78 -4.62 -8.95 -1.87
N ALA A 79 -5.19 -7.84 -1.45
CA ALA A 79 -5.31 -7.47 -0.05
C ALA A 79 -6.74 -7.04 0.30
N VAL A 80 -7.07 -7.08 1.59
CA VAL A 80 -8.38 -6.71 2.12
C VAL A 80 -8.20 -5.73 3.27
N ASN A 81 -8.97 -4.64 3.30
CA ASN A 81 -8.95 -3.72 4.43
C ASN A 81 -9.90 -4.17 5.56
N ASN A 82 -9.85 -3.46 6.69
CA ASN A 82 -10.71 -3.71 7.86
C ASN A 82 -12.23 -3.55 7.61
N LEU A 83 -12.66 -3.06 6.44
CA LEU A 83 -14.07 -3.01 6.03
C LEU A 83 -14.46 -4.17 5.09
N GLY A 84 -13.54 -5.10 4.82
CA GLY A 84 -13.76 -6.21 3.89
C GLY A 84 -13.62 -5.81 2.41
N ILE A 85 -13.17 -4.57 2.11
CA ILE A 85 -12.99 -4.12 0.73
C ILE A 85 -11.70 -4.73 0.17
N THR A 86 -11.84 -5.36 -0.99
CA THR A 86 -10.73 -5.96 -1.74
C THR A 86 -9.99 -4.90 -2.56
N SER A 87 -8.67 -5.00 -2.61
CA SER A 87 -7.81 -4.22 -3.50
C SER A 87 -6.66 -5.08 -4.02
N TYR A 88 -6.05 -4.64 -5.12
CA TYR A 88 -5.00 -5.36 -5.82
C TYR A 88 -3.75 -4.49 -5.85
N PHE A 89 -2.61 -5.12 -5.58
CA PHE A 89 -1.33 -4.46 -5.38
C PHE A 89 -0.27 -5.19 -6.21
N PRO A 90 0.49 -4.49 -7.07
CA PRO A 90 1.68 -5.03 -7.69
C PRO A 90 2.68 -5.48 -6.64
N ASP A 91 3.36 -6.59 -6.87
CA ASP A 91 4.40 -7.10 -5.95
C ASP A 91 5.52 -6.08 -5.73
N SER A 92 5.78 -5.20 -6.72
CA SER A 92 6.77 -4.13 -6.63
C SER A 92 6.31 -2.89 -5.86
N MET A 93 5.05 -2.79 -5.41
CA MET A 93 4.57 -1.59 -4.72
C MET A 93 5.27 -1.44 -3.36
N PRO A 94 5.88 -0.29 -3.06
CA PRO A 94 6.42 -0.03 -1.73
C PRO A 94 5.30 0.09 -0.70
N ILE A 95 5.52 -0.50 0.48
CA ILE A 95 4.58 -0.51 1.60
C ILE A 95 5.30 -0.20 2.91
N ILE A 96 4.52 0.17 3.93
CA ILE A 96 4.95 0.23 5.33
C ILE A 96 4.27 -0.92 6.07
N LEU A 97 5.05 -1.84 6.63
CA LEU A 97 4.54 -2.87 7.53
C LEU A 97 4.11 -2.23 8.85
N LEU A 98 2.93 -2.60 9.35
CA LEU A 98 2.49 -2.22 10.69
C LEU A 98 2.78 -3.38 11.65
N ILE A 99 3.61 -3.13 12.66
CA ILE A 99 4.06 -4.10 13.69
C ILE A 99 3.09 -4.08 14.87
#